data_AF-A0A1F6BTL5-F1
#
_entry.id   AF-A0A1F6BTL5-F1
#
_cell.length_a   1.000
_cell.length_b   1.000
_cell.length_c   1.000
_cell.angle_alpha   90.00
_cell.angle_beta   90.00
_cell.angle_gamma   90.00
#
_symmetry.space_group_name_H-M   'P 1'
#
loop_
_entity.id
_entity.type
_entity.pdbx_description
1 polymer ?
#
loop_
_entity_poly.entity_id
_entity_poly.type
_entity_poly.pdbx_seq_one_letter_code
_entity_poly.pdbx_strand_id
1 'polypeptide(L)'
;MVSGEGVTRTGETIKSGSGNKLPIREPELKREYYFRALVLSHLLNTIRESLEDSGFLQSEVDVFTTELAKLDEDDQFSVLSIPFELRGRVFEKYHEDIEDRRTSVANAVRDICQKNKKYGFTVGYHLSDHHIPKANNGAWDIKGNEFDDRDNRWMAYYSEDYLNRYKKKSGKYLYVVRAEISPDSSHKRDLSNKWGRASLLSIIDECDMREIEQGINEAIKNEDAAPQREAA
;
A
#
# COMPACT_ATOMS: atom_id res chain seq x y z
N MET A 1 30.76 64.29 16.97
CA MET A 1 29.36 64.03 16.59
C MET A 1 29.32 62.72 15.82
N VAL A 2 28.54 61.78 16.35
CA VAL A 2 28.04 60.51 15.78
C VAL A 2 29.04 59.36 15.54
N SER A 3 29.08 58.48 16.54
CA SER A 3 29.34 57.05 16.49
C SER A 3 28.31 56.31 15.62
N GLY A 4 28.69 55.19 15.01
CA GLY A 4 27.73 54.32 14.29
C GLY A 4 28.32 52.97 13.91
N GLU A 5 28.23 52.02 14.84
CA GLU A 5 28.40 50.58 14.64
C GLU A 5 27.36 50.03 13.65
N GLY A 6 27.62 48.85 13.08
CA GLY A 6 26.53 48.00 12.60
C GLY A 6 26.87 47.08 11.43
N VAL A 7 27.55 45.98 11.72
CA VAL A 7 27.44 44.75 10.93
C VAL A 7 26.00 44.26 11.02
N THR A 8 25.33 44.04 9.89
CA THR A 8 24.16 43.15 9.83
C THR A 8 24.15 42.34 8.53
N ARG A 9 24.42 41.04 8.69
CA ARG A 9 23.97 39.98 7.80
C ARG A 9 22.44 39.90 7.89
N THR A 10 21.75 40.03 6.77
CA THR A 10 20.41 39.50 6.57
C THR A 10 20.56 38.34 5.57
N GLY A 11 20.38 37.06 5.90
CA GLY A 11 19.45 36.52 6.88
C GLY A 11 18.04 36.39 6.28
N GLU A 12 17.90 36.16 4.97
CA GLU A 12 16.63 35.73 4.40
C GLU A 12 16.44 34.24 4.64
N THR A 13 16.00 33.94 5.85
CA THR A 13 15.30 32.70 6.17
C THR A 13 14.04 32.67 5.33
N ILE A 14 14.03 31.84 4.27
CA ILE A 14 12.80 31.37 3.65
C ILE A 14 11.99 30.71 4.76
N LYS A 15 10.99 31.43 5.26
CA LYS A 15 9.97 30.86 6.14
C LYS A 15 9.28 29.77 5.34
N SER A 16 9.68 28.52 5.56
CA SER A 16 8.88 27.37 5.17
C SER A 16 7.52 27.55 5.82
N GLY A 17 6.49 27.79 5.00
CA GLY A 17 5.12 27.78 5.45
C GLY A 17 4.85 26.43 6.10
N SER A 18 4.85 26.41 7.44
CA SER A 18 4.17 25.42 8.23
C SER A 18 2.71 25.50 7.84
N GLY A 19 2.33 24.71 6.84
CA GLY A 19 0.95 24.55 6.46
C GLY A 19 0.23 23.92 7.64
N ASN A 20 -0.59 24.71 8.33
CA ASN A 20 -1.67 24.20 9.16
C ASN A 20 -2.52 23.26 8.30
N LYS A 21 -2.20 21.96 8.30
CA LYS A 21 -3.12 20.95 7.80
C LYS A 21 -4.34 20.99 8.73
N LEU A 22 -5.46 21.46 8.20
CA LEU A 22 -6.75 21.38 8.89
C LEU A 22 -6.96 19.92 9.34
N PRO A 23 -7.59 19.69 10.51
CA PRO A 23 -7.90 18.33 10.94
C PRO A 23 -8.70 17.62 9.85
N ILE A 24 -8.29 16.38 9.55
CA ILE A 24 -8.99 15.51 8.60
C ILE A 24 -10.44 15.36 9.08
N ARG A 25 -11.41 15.55 8.18
CA ARG A 25 -12.82 15.54 8.58
C ARG A 25 -13.31 14.10 8.76
N GLU A 26 -14.25 13.87 9.68
CA GLU A 26 -14.88 12.55 9.90
C GLU A 26 -15.32 11.82 8.61
N PRO A 27 -15.95 12.47 7.61
CA PRO A 27 -16.32 11.80 6.37
C PRO A 27 -15.12 11.29 5.56
N GLU A 28 -13.97 11.95 5.66
CA GLU A 28 -12.74 11.56 4.98
C GLU A 28 -12.14 10.30 5.63
N LEU A 29 -12.09 10.25 6.97
CA LEU A 29 -11.66 9.07 7.71
C LEU A 29 -12.54 7.85 7.42
N LYS A 30 -13.86 8.05 7.29
CA LYS A 30 -14.80 6.99 6.93
C LYS A 30 -14.54 6.42 5.53
N ARG A 31 -14.22 7.26 4.54
CA ARG A 31 -13.84 6.81 3.20
C ARG A 31 -12.53 6.02 3.21
N GLU A 32 -11.53 6.49 3.97
CA GLU A 32 -10.25 5.78 4.14
C GLU A 32 -10.47 4.36 4.68
N TYR A 33 -11.28 4.24 5.74
CA TYR A 33 -11.61 2.94 6.33
C TYR A 33 -12.20 1.98 5.30
N TYR A 34 -13.24 2.41 4.57
CA TYR A 34 -13.88 1.56 3.57
C TYR A 34 -12.98 1.24 2.38
N PHE A 35 -12.14 2.18 1.96
CA PHE A 35 -11.14 1.93 0.94
C PHE A 35 -10.19 0.81 1.34
N ARG A 36 -9.61 0.89 2.55
CA ARG A 36 -8.65 -0.12 3.05
C ARG A 36 -9.32 -1.47 3.21
N ALA A 37 -10.55 -1.52 3.73
CA ALA A 37 -11.31 -2.76 3.88
C ALA A 37 -11.60 -3.44 2.53
N LEU A 38 -11.96 -2.67 1.50
CA LEU A 38 -12.22 -3.18 0.15
C LEU A 38 -10.94 -3.70 -0.51
N VAL A 39 -9.84 -2.95 -0.41
CA VAL A 39 -8.54 -3.39 -0.97
C VAL A 39 -8.04 -4.64 -0.24
N LEU A 40 -8.14 -4.68 1.09
CA LEU A 40 -7.76 -5.85 1.88
C LEU A 40 -8.56 -7.09 1.44
N SER A 41 -9.88 -6.96 1.32
CA SER A 41 -10.76 -8.03 0.85
C SER A 41 -10.38 -8.52 -0.56
N HIS A 42 -10.10 -7.59 -1.48
CA HIS A 42 -9.63 -7.91 -2.82
C HIS A 42 -8.31 -8.69 -2.80
N LEU A 43 -7.30 -8.20 -2.09
CA LEU A 43 -5.99 -8.86 -1.97
C LEU A 43 -6.09 -10.24 -1.32
N LEU A 44 -6.96 -10.41 -0.33
CA LEU A 44 -7.20 -11.71 0.28
C LEU A 44 -7.72 -12.72 -0.74
N ASN A 45 -8.66 -12.33 -1.61
CA ASN A 45 -9.19 -13.23 -2.63
C ASN A 45 -8.11 -13.66 -3.63
N THR A 46 -7.33 -12.72 -4.16
CA THR A 46 -6.30 -13.05 -5.16
C THR A 46 -5.12 -13.81 -4.56
N ILE A 47 -4.83 -13.63 -3.26
CA ILE A 47 -3.84 -14.44 -2.54
C ILE A 47 -4.36 -15.85 -2.30
N ARG A 48 -5.65 -16.04 -1.99
CA ARG A 48 -6.26 -17.38 -1.91
C ARG A 48 -6.11 -18.14 -3.23
N GLU A 49 -6.44 -17.49 -4.35
CA GLU A 49 -6.24 -18.06 -5.69
C GLU A 49 -4.76 -18.44 -5.92
N SER A 50 -3.84 -17.56 -5.55
CA SER A 50 -2.39 -17.83 -5.71
C SER A 50 -1.88 -18.98 -4.84
N LEU A 51 -2.45 -19.19 -3.65
CA LEU A 51 -2.14 -20.33 -2.78
C LEU A 51 -2.68 -21.63 -3.38
N GLU A 52 -3.92 -21.62 -3.87
CA GLU A 52 -4.55 -22.78 -4.53
C GLU A 52 -3.77 -23.18 -5.79
N ASP A 53 -3.36 -22.21 -6.61
CA ASP A 53 -2.52 -22.42 -7.80
C ASP A 53 -1.15 -23.03 -7.45
N SER A 54 -0.66 -22.78 -6.22
CA SER A 54 0.61 -23.31 -5.69
C SER A 54 0.45 -24.67 -5.01
N GLY A 55 -0.74 -25.28 -5.05
CA GLY A 55 -1.02 -26.63 -4.55
C GLY A 55 -1.64 -26.71 -3.16
N PHE A 56 -1.83 -25.59 -2.45
CA PHE A 56 -2.42 -25.61 -1.11
C PHE A 56 -3.84 -26.18 -1.14
N LEU A 57 -4.14 -27.04 -0.18
CA LEU A 57 -5.50 -27.55 0.00
C LEU A 57 -6.41 -26.46 0.57
N GLN A 58 -7.71 -26.53 0.29
CA GLN A 58 -8.70 -25.57 0.81
C GLN A 58 -8.60 -25.40 2.34
N SER A 59 -8.39 -26.48 3.08
CA SER A 59 -8.20 -26.43 4.53
C SER A 59 -6.96 -25.65 4.96
N GLU A 60 -5.90 -25.67 4.17
CA GLU A 60 -4.67 -24.92 4.43
C GLU A 60 -4.83 -23.45 4.07
N VAL A 61 -5.53 -23.15 2.97
CA VAL A 61 -5.93 -21.78 2.61
C VAL A 61 -6.80 -21.16 3.71
N ASP A 62 -7.73 -21.93 4.29
CA ASP A 62 -8.58 -21.47 5.38
C ASP A 62 -7.76 -21.23 6.67
N VAL A 63 -6.76 -22.07 6.95
CA VAL A 63 -5.82 -21.82 8.06
C VAL A 63 -4.97 -20.58 7.78
N PHE A 64 -4.47 -20.39 6.56
CA PHE A 64 -3.67 -19.23 6.17
C PHE A 64 -4.45 -17.94 6.40
N THR A 65 -5.68 -17.88 5.89
CA THR A 65 -6.56 -16.71 6.03
C THR A 65 -6.98 -16.47 7.48
N THR A 66 -7.22 -17.53 8.25
CA THR A 66 -7.50 -17.43 9.69
C THR A 66 -6.31 -16.88 10.47
N GLU A 67 -5.08 -17.32 10.17
CA GLU A 67 -3.87 -16.82 10.82
C GLU A 67 -3.56 -15.38 10.43
N LEU A 68 -3.78 -15.02 9.16
CA LEU A 68 -3.64 -13.66 8.67
C LEU A 68 -4.62 -12.70 9.38
N ALA A 69 -5.88 -13.10 9.54
CA ALA A 69 -6.90 -12.29 10.22
C ALA A 69 -6.62 -12.05 11.72
N LYS A 70 -5.72 -12.81 12.34
CA LYS A 70 -5.28 -12.60 13.73
C LYS A 70 -4.22 -11.50 13.87
N LEU A 71 -3.57 -11.12 12.77
CA LEU A 71 -2.56 -10.07 12.76
C LEU A 71 -3.21 -8.70 12.81
N ASP A 72 -2.48 -7.70 13.32
CA ASP A 72 -2.86 -6.31 13.11
C ASP A 72 -2.79 -5.95 11.61
N GLU A 73 -3.46 -4.87 11.24
CA GLU A 73 -3.63 -4.50 9.84
C GLU A 73 -2.29 -4.21 9.12
N ASP A 74 -1.32 -3.61 9.81
CA ASP A 74 0.00 -3.34 9.22
C ASP A 74 0.75 -4.63 8.93
N ASP A 75 0.63 -5.63 9.80
CA ASP A 75 1.18 -6.97 9.62
C ASP A 75 0.42 -7.76 8.54
N GLN A 76 -0.90 -7.57 8.42
CA GLN A 76 -1.67 -8.11 7.30
C GLN A 76 -1.16 -7.57 5.97
N PHE A 77 -1.00 -6.25 5.85
CA PHE A 77 -0.45 -5.64 4.63
C PHE A 77 1.00 -6.04 4.37
N SER A 78 1.79 -6.28 5.42
CA SER A 78 3.13 -6.84 5.27
C SER A 78 3.09 -8.22 4.60
N VAL A 79 2.18 -9.12 5.01
CA VAL A 79 2.02 -10.44 4.38
C VAL A 79 1.50 -10.32 2.95
N LEU A 80 0.52 -9.46 2.71
CA LEU A 80 -0.13 -9.27 1.41
C LEU A 80 0.72 -8.47 0.41
N SER A 81 1.89 -7.95 0.83
CA SER A 81 2.76 -7.13 -0.01
C SER A 81 3.61 -7.91 -1.03
N ILE A 82 3.38 -9.23 -1.19
CA ILE A 82 4.12 -10.06 -2.15
C ILE A 82 3.69 -9.69 -3.58
N PRO A 83 4.62 -9.18 -4.42
CA PRO A 83 4.32 -8.86 -5.81
C PRO A 83 3.79 -10.08 -6.57
N PHE A 84 2.89 -9.85 -7.52
CA PHE A 84 2.20 -10.89 -8.26
C PHE A 84 3.18 -11.92 -8.85
N GLU A 85 4.24 -11.45 -9.49
CA GLU A 85 5.25 -12.28 -10.15
C GLU A 85 6.08 -13.15 -9.19
N LEU A 86 6.06 -12.86 -7.89
CA LEU A 86 6.76 -13.63 -6.87
C LEU A 86 5.88 -14.63 -6.13
N ARG A 87 4.55 -14.50 -6.20
CA ARG A 87 3.60 -15.29 -5.41
C ARG A 87 3.78 -16.79 -5.62
N GLY A 88 3.73 -17.27 -6.86
CA GLY A 88 3.87 -18.71 -7.18
C GLY A 88 5.12 -19.32 -6.56
N ARG A 89 6.30 -18.78 -6.89
CA ARG A 89 7.58 -19.27 -6.33
C ARG A 89 7.64 -19.22 -4.80
N VAL A 90 7.08 -18.17 -4.18
CA VAL A 90 7.10 -18.04 -2.72
C VAL A 90 6.16 -19.06 -2.08
N PHE A 91 4.94 -19.20 -2.59
CA PHE A 91 3.95 -20.11 -2.04
C PHE A 91 4.28 -21.58 -2.32
N GLU A 92 4.72 -21.94 -3.52
CA GLU A 92 5.23 -23.28 -3.84
C GLU A 92 6.30 -23.73 -2.84
N LYS A 93 7.25 -22.85 -2.53
CA LYS A 93 8.28 -23.16 -1.53
C LYS A 93 7.70 -23.43 -0.14
N TYR A 94 6.73 -22.64 0.31
CA TYR A 94 6.09 -22.89 1.61
C TYR A 94 5.23 -24.14 1.58
N HIS A 95 4.57 -24.44 0.46
CA HIS A 95 3.81 -25.66 0.25
C HIS A 95 4.72 -26.89 0.41
N GLU A 96 5.85 -26.92 -0.29
CA GLU A 96 6.87 -27.97 -0.16
C GLU A 96 7.36 -28.13 1.30
N ASP A 97 7.64 -27.01 1.99
CA ASP A 97 8.06 -27.03 3.40
C ASP A 97 6.96 -27.58 4.34
N ILE A 98 5.68 -27.38 4.00
CA ILE A 98 4.53 -27.89 4.76
C ILE A 98 4.34 -29.39 4.51
N GLU A 99 4.40 -29.83 3.26
CA GLU A 99 4.32 -31.25 2.88
C GLU A 99 5.45 -32.07 3.52
N ASP A 100 6.67 -31.52 3.53
CA ASP A 100 7.85 -32.10 4.19
C ASP A 100 7.82 -31.99 5.73
N ARG A 101 6.76 -31.40 6.31
CA ARG A 101 6.58 -31.16 7.75
C ARG A 101 7.71 -30.33 8.39
N ARG A 102 8.41 -29.51 7.59
CA ARG A 102 9.44 -28.57 8.06
C ARG A 102 8.82 -27.33 8.71
N THR A 103 7.62 -26.96 8.28
CA THR A 103 6.86 -25.83 8.84
C THR A 103 5.37 -26.14 8.90
N SER A 104 4.60 -25.23 9.49
CA SER A 104 3.13 -25.24 9.45
C SER A 104 2.64 -24.01 8.69
N VAL A 105 1.40 -24.02 8.20
CA VAL A 105 0.77 -22.86 7.55
C VAL A 105 0.84 -21.61 8.44
N ALA A 106 0.57 -21.76 9.75
CA ALA A 106 0.65 -20.66 10.71
C ALA A 106 2.07 -20.08 10.83
N ASN A 107 3.09 -20.95 10.78
CA ASN A 107 4.48 -20.50 10.80
C ASN A 107 4.90 -19.87 9.47
N ALA A 108 4.35 -20.32 8.33
CA ALA A 108 4.57 -19.70 7.03
C ALA A 108 4.05 -18.24 7.02
N VAL A 109 2.82 -17.99 7.49
CA VAL A 109 2.27 -16.62 7.60
C VAL A 109 3.17 -15.73 8.44
N ARG A 110 3.62 -16.21 9.61
CA ARG A 110 4.52 -15.44 10.49
C ARG A 110 5.89 -15.19 9.87
N ASP A 111 6.46 -16.19 9.19
CA ASP A 111 7.76 -16.07 8.54
C ASP A 111 7.70 -15.09 7.35
N ILE A 112 6.65 -15.13 6.54
CA ILE A 112 6.39 -14.12 5.49
C ILE A 112 6.31 -12.73 6.12
N CYS A 113 5.49 -12.56 7.17
CA CYS A 113 5.34 -11.28 7.85
C CYS A 113 6.68 -10.76 8.36
N GLN A 114 7.46 -11.58 9.07
CA GLN A 114 8.76 -11.20 9.61
C GLN A 114 9.77 -10.82 8.52
N LYS A 115 9.84 -11.61 7.44
CA LYS A 115 10.72 -11.32 6.30
C LYS A 115 10.35 -9.99 5.64
N ASN A 116 9.06 -9.74 5.43
CA ASN A 116 8.60 -8.51 4.78
C ASN A 116 8.78 -7.28 5.68
N LYS A 117 8.46 -7.39 6.98
CA LYS A 117 8.69 -6.32 7.97
C LYS A 117 10.15 -5.94 8.09
N LYS A 118 11.08 -6.91 8.00
CA LYS A 118 12.52 -6.64 8.02
C LYS A 118 12.96 -5.63 6.95
N TYR A 119 12.33 -5.66 5.78
CA TYR A 119 12.59 -4.72 4.68
C TYR A 119 11.61 -3.54 4.65
N GLY A 120 10.67 -3.49 5.60
CA GLY A 120 9.59 -2.51 5.62
C GLY A 120 8.67 -2.62 4.41
N PHE A 121 8.41 -3.84 3.93
CA PHE A 121 7.46 -4.04 2.83
C PHE A 121 6.02 -3.93 3.32
N THR A 122 5.23 -3.16 2.59
CA THR A 122 3.79 -2.97 2.81
C THR A 122 3.10 -2.67 1.48
N VAL A 123 1.82 -2.35 1.50
CA VAL A 123 1.05 -1.96 0.32
C VAL A 123 1.12 -0.45 0.08
N GLY A 124 1.17 -0.06 -1.19
CA GLY A 124 0.98 1.31 -1.65
C GLY A 124 0.00 1.34 -2.83
N TYR A 125 -0.48 2.54 -3.16
CA TYR A 125 -1.53 2.74 -4.15
C TYR A 125 -1.04 3.65 -5.28
N HIS A 126 -1.00 3.13 -6.50
CA HIS A 126 -0.65 3.88 -7.70
C HIS A 126 -1.88 4.05 -8.59
N LEU A 127 -2.21 5.29 -8.94
CA LEU A 127 -3.29 5.61 -9.87
C LEU A 127 -2.75 5.86 -11.27
N SER A 128 -3.33 5.20 -12.26
CA SER A 128 -2.97 5.35 -13.67
C SER A 128 -4.19 5.58 -14.56
N ASP A 129 -4.03 6.41 -15.59
CA ASP A 129 -5.03 6.59 -16.65
C ASP A 129 -4.93 5.52 -17.75
N HIS A 130 -3.83 4.76 -17.75
CA HIS A 130 -3.52 3.71 -18.71
C HIS A 130 -3.39 2.37 -18.01
N HIS A 131 -3.97 1.34 -18.62
CA HIS A 131 -3.76 -0.03 -18.21
C HIS A 131 -2.29 -0.42 -18.42
N ILE A 132 -1.68 -1.01 -17.41
CA ILE A 132 -0.30 -1.49 -17.39
C ILE A 132 -0.35 -3.02 -17.51
N PRO A 133 -0.09 -3.61 -18.68
CA PRO A 133 -0.16 -5.06 -18.83
C PRO A 133 1.03 -5.76 -18.18
N LYS A 134 0.84 -7.02 -17.80
CA LYS A 134 1.93 -7.93 -17.42
C LYS A 134 2.89 -8.12 -18.60
N ALA A 135 4.19 -8.14 -18.32
CA ALA A 135 5.21 -8.43 -19.32
C ALA A 135 5.24 -9.93 -19.65
N ASN A 136 5.83 -10.28 -20.80
CA ASN A 136 5.90 -11.68 -21.29
C ASN A 136 6.63 -12.64 -20.33
N ASN A 137 7.52 -12.13 -19.49
CA ASN A 137 8.25 -12.89 -18.48
C ASN A 137 7.48 -13.00 -17.14
N GLY A 138 6.21 -12.60 -17.11
CA GLY A 138 5.38 -12.58 -15.90
C GLY A 138 5.58 -11.38 -14.99
N ALA A 139 6.61 -10.55 -15.21
CA ALA A 139 6.86 -9.36 -14.41
C ALA A 139 5.74 -8.33 -14.60
N TRP A 140 5.31 -7.71 -13.51
CA TRP A 140 4.26 -6.70 -13.53
C TRP A 140 4.73 -5.47 -12.76
N ASP A 141 5.32 -4.51 -13.47
CA ASP A 141 5.97 -3.37 -12.83
C ASP A 141 5.57 -2.04 -13.49
N ILE A 142 5.58 -0.98 -12.68
CA ILE A 142 5.38 0.41 -13.09
C ILE A 142 6.73 1.10 -13.15
N LYS A 143 7.17 1.45 -14.36
CA LYS A 143 8.39 2.24 -14.57
C LYS A 143 8.13 3.71 -14.31
N GLY A 144 9.11 4.39 -13.73
CA GLY A 144 9.04 5.83 -13.53
C GLY A 144 8.87 6.59 -14.85
N ASN A 145 7.83 7.42 -14.92
CA ASN A 145 7.48 8.22 -16.08
C ASN A 145 7.25 9.71 -15.76
N GLU A 146 7.48 10.10 -14.50
CA GLU A 146 7.45 11.50 -14.06
C GLU A 146 8.84 11.91 -13.57
N PHE A 147 9.40 12.96 -14.15
CA PHE A 147 10.72 13.46 -13.74
C PHE A 147 10.61 14.16 -12.38
N ASP A 148 11.36 13.67 -11.39
CA ASP A 148 11.48 14.27 -10.07
C ASP A 148 12.81 15.03 -10.00
N ASP A 149 12.73 16.35 -9.83
CA ASP A 149 13.88 17.25 -9.74
C ASP A 149 14.68 17.06 -8.44
N ARG A 150 14.03 16.58 -7.37
CA ARG A 150 14.70 16.30 -6.08
C ARG A 150 15.65 15.12 -6.18
N ASP A 151 15.32 14.14 -7.02
CA ASP A 151 16.14 12.94 -7.25
C ASP A 151 16.89 12.96 -8.59
N ASN A 152 16.61 13.97 -9.45
CA ASN A 152 17.14 14.11 -10.81
C ASN A 152 16.94 12.83 -11.66
N ARG A 153 15.77 12.18 -11.52
CA ARG A 153 15.45 10.87 -12.13
C ARG A 153 13.95 10.75 -12.44
N TRP A 154 13.63 9.83 -13.34
CA TRP A 154 12.24 9.45 -13.62
C TRP A 154 11.72 8.49 -12.55
N MET A 155 10.60 8.84 -11.94
CA MET A 155 10.02 8.16 -10.79
C MET A 155 8.56 7.79 -11.06
N ALA A 156 8.12 6.73 -10.42
CA ALA A 156 6.73 6.36 -10.26
C ALA A 156 6.34 6.63 -8.80
N TYR A 157 5.16 7.21 -8.59
CA TYR A 157 4.66 7.62 -7.28
C TYR A 157 3.59 6.67 -6.78
N TYR A 158 3.52 6.48 -5.48
CA TYR A 158 2.40 5.83 -4.83
C TYR A 158 2.02 6.58 -3.55
N SER A 159 0.77 6.40 -3.13
CA SER A 159 0.26 6.88 -1.85
C SER A 159 0.17 5.72 -0.87
N GLU A 160 0.42 5.97 0.40
CA GLU A 160 0.26 4.97 1.47
C GLU A 160 -1.18 4.94 2.01
N ASP A 161 -2.01 5.94 1.66
CA ASP A 161 -3.42 6.03 2.04
C ASP A 161 -4.29 6.65 0.94
N TYR A 162 -5.60 6.51 1.06
CA TYR A 162 -6.59 7.01 0.10
C TYR A 162 -6.77 8.53 0.17
N LEU A 163 -6.64 9.11 1.37
CA LEU A 163 -6.79 10.56 1.59
C LEU A 163 -5.72 11.39 0.91
N ASN A 164 -4.48 10.93 1.01
CA ASN A 164 -3.35 11.50 0.31
C ASN A 164 -3.13 10.78 -1.02
N ARG A 165 -4.16 10.28 -1.71
CA ARG A 165 -3.97 9.81 -3.08
C ARG A 165 -3.30 10.89 -3.93
N TYR A 166 -2.39 10.50 -4.81
CA TYR A 166 -1.73 11.45 -5.72
C TYR A 166 -2.74 11.98 -6.76
N LYS A 167 -3.47 13.05 -6.41
CA LYS A 167 -4.63 13.59 -7.16
C LYS A 167 -4.32 14.20 -8.52
N LYS A 168 -3.05 14.26 -8.95
CA LYS A 168 -2.68 14.80 -10.26
C LYS A 168 -3.28 13.99 -11.41
N LYS A 169 -3.62 12.71 -11.16
CA LYS A 169 -4.31 11.82 -12.11
C LYS A 169 -5.58 11.32 -11.46
N SER A 170 -6.72 11.44 -12.14
CA SER A 170 -8.00 10.87 -11.72
C SER A 170 -8.06 9.35 -12.01
N GLY A 171 -6.91 8.67 -11.93
CA GLY A 171 -6.62 7.41 -12.63
C GLY A 171 -7.77 6.40 -12.65
N LYS A 172 -8.04 5.85 -13.83
CA LYS A 172 -9.05 4.81 -14.03
C LYS A 172 -8.66 3.49 -13.36
N TYR A 173 -7.36 3.21 -13.32
CA TYR A 173 -6.79 1.97 -12.80
C TYR A 173 -6.12 2.25 -11.46
N LEU A 174 -6.45 1.44 -10.46
CA LEU A 174 -5.78 1.42 -9.16
C LEU A 174 -4.86 0.21 -9.11
N TYR A 175 -3.55 0.45 -9.09
CA TYR A 175 -2.56 -0.58 -8.86
C TYR A 175 -2.19 -0.60 -7.39
N VAL A 176 -2.37 -1.76 -6.75
CA VAL A 176 -1.75 -2.04 -5.46
C VAL A 176 -0.30 -2.43 -5.73
N VAL A 177 0.64 -1.71 -5.16
CA VAL A 177 2.08 -1.91 -5.38
C VAL A 177 2.79 -2.24 -4.08
N ARG A 178 3.91 -2.94 -4.15
CA ARG A 178 4.78 -3.12 -2.99
C ARG A 178 5.46 -1.80 -2.65
N ALA A 179 5.16 -1.26 -1.49
CA ALA A 179 5.84 -0.10 -0.90
C ALA A 179 6.99 -0.56 0.00
N GLU A 180 8.10 0.15 -0.04
CA GLU A 180 9.21 -0.02 0.91
C GLU A 180 9.26 1.20 1.83
N ILE A 181 8.99 1.00 3.12
CA ILE A 181 8.89 2.09 4.11
C ILE A 181 10.06 2.15 5.10
N SER A 182 10.99 1.19 5.02
CA SER A 182 12.21 1.17 5.83
C SER A 182 13.11 2.39 5.51
N PRO A 183 13.82 2.97 6.50
CA PRO A 183 14.77 4.06 6.28
C PRO A 183 15.86 3.73 5.25
N ASP A 184 16.26 2.47 5.16
CA ASP A 184 17.30 1.99 4.24
C ASP A 184 16.74 1.51 2.89
N SER A 185 15.45 1.77 2.62
CA SER A 185 14.80 1.32 1.40
C SER A 185 15.27 2.05 0.15
N SER A 186 15.01 1.42 -1.00
CA SER A 186 15.27 2.03 -2.30
C SER A 186 14.25 3.12 -2.65
N HIS A 187 13.09 3.08 -2.00
CA HIS A 187 12.01 4.04 -2.18
C HIS A 187 12.31 5.35 -1.44
N LYS A 188 12.02 6.48 -2.09
CA LYS A 188 12.10 7.80 -1.48
C LYS A 188 10.72 8.17 -0.95
N ARG A 189 10.67 8.70 0.28
CA ARG A 189 9.40 9.04 0.94
C ARG A 189 9.30 10.52 1.21
N ASP A 190 8.09 11.04 1.04
CA ASP A 190 7.68 12.36 1.51
C ASP A 190 6.73 12.16 2.69
N LEU A 191 7.32 12.13 3.90
CA LEU A 191 6.59 11.84 5.14
C LEU A 191 5.49 12.87 5.42
N SER A 192 5.59 14.08 4.87
CA SER A 192 4.59 15.12 5.06
C SER A 192 3.26 14.77 4.37
N ASN A 193 3.31 14.01 3.28
CA ASN A 193 2.16 13.69 2.42
C ASN A 193 1.89 12.19 2.29
N LYS A 194 2.61 11.34 3.01
CA LYS A 194 2.49 9.87 2.95
C LYS A 194 2.59 9.33 1.52
N TRP A 195 3.52 9.92 0.76
CA TRP A 195 3.84 9.48 -0.60
C TRP A 195 5.19 8.80 -0.61
N GLY A 196 5.28 7.74 -1.40
CA GLY A 196 6.55 7.15 -1.78
C GLY A 196 6.77 7.26 -3.28
N ARG A 197 8.02 7.09 -3.69
CA ARG A 197 8.41 7.07 -5.08
C ARG A 197 9.63 6.19 -5.31
N ALA A 198 9.66 5.54 -6.46
CA ALA A 198 10.77 4.69 -6.87
C ALA A 198 10.93 4.74 -8.40
N SER A 199 12.09 4.32 -8.90
CA SER A 199 12.30 4.17 -10.36
C SER A 199 11.45 3.04 -10.96
N LEU A 200 11.06 2.09 -10.12
CA LEU A 200 10.27 0.91 -10.47
C LEU A 200 9.40 0.54 -9.27
N LEU A 201 8.12 0.28 -9.49
CA LEU A 201 7.20 -0.25 -8.48
C LEU A 201 6.66 -1.59 -8.94
N SER A 202 6.83 -2.64 -8.14
CA SER A 202 6.27 -3.96 -8.44
C SER A 202 4.81 -4.01 -8.04
N ILE A 203 3.97 -4.50 -8.95
CA ILE A 203 2.52 -4.58 -8.78
C ILE A 203 2.18 -5.85 -8.00
N ILE A 204 1.42 -5.67 -6.94
CA ILE A 204 0.78 -6.75 -6.18
C ILE A 204 -0.52 -7.12 -6.90
N ASP A 205 -1.36 -6.13 -7.23
CA ASP A 205 -2.63 -6.35 -7.90
C ASP A 205 -3.19 -5.12 -8.62
N GLU A 206 -4.26 -5.32 -9.40
CA GLU A 206 -5.03 -4.27 -10.05
C GLU A 206 -6.50 -4.29 -9.60
N CYS A 207 -7.01 -3.14 -9.17
CA CYS A 207 -8.41 -2.90 -8.89
C CYS A 207 -9.00 -1.89 -9.88
N ASP A 208 -10.29 -2.04 -10.23
CA ASP A 208 -11.03 -0.97 -10.90
C ASP A 208 -11.37 0.13 -9.87
N MET A 209 -10.82 1.33 -10.08
CA MET A 209 -11.04 2.45 -9.17
C MET A 209 -12.52 2.85 -9.08
N ARG A 210 -13.30 2.65 -10.15
CA ARG A 210 -14.74 2.96 -10.16
C ARG A 210 -15.51 2.01 -9.24
N GLU A 211 -15.18 0.73 -9.27
CA GLU A 211 -15.79 -0.27 -8.39
C GLU A 211 -15.45 0.01 -6.93
N ILE A 212 -14.20 0.37 -6.64
CA ILE A 212 -13.78 0.79 -5.29
C ILE A 212 -14.56 2.02 -4.82
N GLU A 213 -14.66 3.07 -5.64
CA GLU A 213 -15.41 4.28 -5.28
C GLU A 213 -16.91 4.01 -5.08
N GLN A 214 -17.51 3.15 -5.92
CA GLN A 214 -18.90 2.72 -5.76
C GLN A 214 -19.08 1.95 -4.45
N GLY A 215 -18.22 0.98 -4.15
CA GLY A 215 -18.25 0.20 -2.92
C GLY A 215 -18.12 1.06 -1.67
N ILE A 216 -17.24 2.07 -1.68
CA ILE A 216 -17.12 3.04 -0.58
C ILE A 216 -18.45 3.79 -0.38
N ASN A 217 -19.04 4.31 -1.45
CA ASN A 217 -20.27 5.09 -1.37
C ASN A 217 -21.45 4.24 -0.89
N GLU A 218 -21.57 3.01 -1.35
CA GLU A 218 -22.60 2.06 -0.92
C GLU A 218 -22.46 1.68 0.55
N ALA A 219 -21.24 1.38 1.00
CA ALA A 219 -20.98 1.03 2.39
C ALA A 219 -21.32 2.19 3.34
N ILE A 220 -20.92 3.43 2.99
CA ILE A 220 -21.28 4.63 3.75
C ILE A 220 -22.80 4.81 3.81
N LYS A 221 -23.48 4.70 2.66
CA LYS A 221 -24.95 4.83 2.60
C LYS A 221 -25.66 3.78 3.44
N ASN A 222 -25.18 2.54 3.43
CA ASN A 222 -25.76 1.44 4.19
C ASN A 222 -25.57 1.64 5.70
N GLU A 223 -24.41 2.14 6.13
CA GLU A 223 -24.17 2.49 7.53
C GLU A 223 -25.06 3.66 7.98
N ASP A 224 -25.19 4.71 7.16
CA ASP A 224 -26.02 5.88 7.47
C ASP A 224 -27.52 5.54 7.48
N ALA A 225 -27.93 4.52 6.71
CA ALA A 225 -29.31 4.01 6.68
C ALA A 225 -29.61 2.97 7.77
N ALA A 226 -28.58 2.41 8.42
CA ALA A 226 -28.77 1.46 9.51
C ALA A 226 -29.35 2.23 10.72
N PRO A 227 -30.48 1.79 11.29
CA PRO A 227 -30.98 2.41 12.52
C PRO A 227 -29.87 2.29 13.56
N GLN A 228 -29.46 3.42 14.14
CA GLN A 228 -28.57 3.42 15.29
C GLN A 228 -29.24 2.54 16.33
N ARG A 229 -28.74 1.31 16.52
CA ARG A 229 -29.20 0.46 17.62
C ARG A 229 -28.72 1.17 18.87
N GLU A 230 -29.62 1.95 19.47
CA GLU A 230 -29.45 2.51 20.80
C GLU A 230 -28.99 1.37 21.71
N ALA A 231 -27.81 1.56 22.31
CA ALA A 231 -27.32 0.69 23.36
C ALA A 231 -28.38 0.69 24.49
N ALA A 232 -29.02 -0.46 24.69
CA ALA A 232 -29.84 -0.75 25.85
C ALA A 232 -28.96 -1.09 27.06
#